data_AF-A0A1A9WIU0-F1
#
_entry.id   AF-A0A1A9WIU0-F1
#
_cell.length_a   1.000
_cell.length_b   1.000
_cell.length_c   1.000
_cell.angle_alpha   90.00
_cell.angle_beta   90.00
_cell.angle_gamma   90.00
#
_symmetry.space_group_name_H-M   'P 1'
#
loop_
_entity.id
_entity.type
_entity.pdbx_description
1 polymer ?
#
loop_
_entity_poly.entity_id
_entity_poly.type
_entity_poly.pdbx_seq_one_letter_code
_entity_poly.pdbx_strand_id
1 'polypeptide(L)'
;MCINFKNYFSGLVIVIFLSLVQGDFKYNVSLSQMETCKHYAIPATRGYVYTDFFHVRTMNNNKLAANELLHLKFYVMTARDAHILLSVTDHPRLLDRVYEIVIGAGRNKFSTIRTSIGRRRVATDMEANILSVFDPTPIEIVQTKGEEMSYCCYFNSYMIQTISLDAELLVYIPGLRSTPLMNFTDMAPLSLNYISFTTYDNEPASWFYDCRFDGFATELDDDVKWLTPEKRLLLNIVEKAENASMPVNLKEINFSFQIRAIHYKHDQSLLKTRLNMRINWYDSRLQWDPVDFNDMNRYSGKDIKIWLPQFVVVNAALNTRRRFNPPYQLFIENNGTITLLINDAVMYTWCPNPLQNWPNELLNCELALGVSSENLQRLKLVYDRESPLSKTPISTLTEWSFKQISVTNIENSVLARYTKAGIIQSRNGDVSVMFEIIRNSNFYQNVFIMPIVACQILLILSFLLRGYRRGGLILVVVLILMLGLMFITKHAPSAYVPDILYAYQHIIRVAATCYILHIVIIWMELYPPKIKPCNWLLKILTYSPLRLMLCMRLSDAREYIDVQTQPWREVAKMLNSFVFLIINIVFILVDVILLPQA
;
A
#
# COMPACT_ATOMS: atom_id res chain seq x y z
N MET A 1 57.54 -18.20 15.63
CA MET A 1 56.35 -18.25 14.75
C MET A 1 55.17 -18.72 15.61
N CYS A 2 54.69 -17.79 16.44
CA CYS A 2 53.58 -17.97 17.36
C CYS A 2 52.33 -17.44 16.67
N ILE A 3 51.38 -18.31 16.34
CA ILE A 3 49.93 -18.12 16.12
C ILE A 3 49.49 -19.47 15.53
N ASN A 4 49.03 -20.39 16.38
CA ASN A 4 48.15 -21.52 16.02
C ASN A 4 47.81 -22.47 17.18
N PHE A 5 48.21 -22.16 18.42
CA PHE A 5 47.87 -22.99 19.59
C PHE A 5 46.60 -22.57 20.35
N LYS A 6 45.90 -21.51 19.92
CA LYS A 6 44.75 -20.94 20.66
C LYS A 6 43.37 -21.51 20.25
N ASN A 7 43.27 -22.15 19.08
CA ASN A 7 41.98 -22.62 18.55
C ASN A 7 41.63 -24.08 18.89
N TYR A 8 42.62 -24.92 19.26
CA TYR A 8 42.37 -26.30 19.67
C TYR A 8 41.88 -26.42 21.12
N PHE A 9 42.33 -25.52 22.00
CA PHE A 9 41.93 -25.54 23.42
C PHE A 9 40.51 -24.98 23.63
N SER A 10 40.06 -24.05 22.77
CA SER A 10 38.67 -23.56 22.81
C SER A 10 37.67 -24.60 22.32
N GLY A 11 38.06 -25.48 21.39
CA GLY A 11 37.18 -26.55 20.88
C GLY A 11 37.01 -27.70 21.87
N LEU A 12 38.08 -28.09 22.58
CA LEU A 12 38.03 -29.21 23.52
C LEU A 12 37.28 -28.84 24.82
N VAL A 13 37.38 -27.59 25.28
CA VAL A 13 36.65 -27.12 26.48
C VAL A 13 35.15 -27.01 26.20
N ILE A 14 34.73 -26.67 24.98
CA ILE A 14 33.31 -26.64 24.61
C ILE A 14 32.73 -28.07 24.49
N VAL A 15 33.51 -29.04 23.99
CA VAL A 15 33.05 -30.43 23.87
C VAL A 15 32.99 -31.13 25.24
N ILE A 16 33.89 -30.79 26.19
CA ILE A 16 33.84 -31.34 27.55
C ILE A 16 32.73 -30.68 28.40
N PHE A 17 32.38 -29.41 28.14
CA PHE A 17 31.21 -28.78 28.77
C PHE A 17 29.86 -29.24 28.19
N LEU A 18 29.82 -29.76 26.96
CA LEU A 18 28.61 -30.32 26.36
C LEU A 18 28.28 -31.75 26.85
N SER A 19 29.22 -32.46 27.46
CA SER A 19 29.00 -33.80 28.01
C SER A 19 28.61 -33.84 29.50
N LEU A 20 28.42 -32.69 30.15
CA LEU A 20 28.10 -32.60 31.59
C LEU A 20 26.92 -31.69 31.94
N VAL A 21 26.04 -31.41 30.98
CA VAL A 21 24.71 -30.85 31.29
C VAL A 21 23.69 -31.97 31.20
N GLN A 22 23.71 -32.89 32.16
CA GLN A 22 22.46 -33.51 32.59
C GLN A 22 21.69 -32.40 33.29
N GLY A 23 20.76 -31.77 32.57
CA GLY A 23 19.80 -30.87 33.20
C GLY A 23 18.99 -31.71 34.18
N ASP A 24 19.20 -31.49 35.49
CA ASP A 24 18.31 -32.02 36.52
C ASP A 24 16.93 -31.37 36.31
N PHE A 25 16.05 -32.06 35.58
CA PHE A 25 14.67 -31.64 35.39
C PHE A 25 13.97 -31.59 36.75
N LYS A 26 13.27 -30.49 37.02
CA LYS A 26 12.66 -30.19 38.33
C LYS A 26 11.79 -31.33 38.90
N TYR A 27 11.13 -32.11 38.03
CA TYR A 27 10.23 -33.21 38.40
C TYR A 27 10.71 -34.59 37.91
N ASN A 28 11.99 -34.73 37.53
CA ASN A 28 12.59 -35.98 37.05
C ASN A 28 11.86 -36.61 35.85
N VAL A 29 11.39 -35.76 34.92
CA VAL A 29 10.72 -36.16 33.67
C VAL A 29 11.52 -35.60 32.50
N SER A 30 12.00 -36.47 31.62
CA SER A 30 12.81 -36.06 30.47
C SER A 30 11.97 -35.62 29.29
N LEU A 31 12.47 -34.67 28.49
CA LEU A 31 11.80 -34.23 27.27
C LEU A 31 11.64 -35.37 26.24
N SER A 32 12.58 -36.33 26.21
CA SER A 32 12.51 -37.51 25.35
C SER A 32 11.36 -38.46 25.69
N GLN A 33 10.91 -38.49 26.96
CA GLN A 33 9.72 -39.27 27.34
C GLN A 33 8.44 -38.61 26.82
N MET A 34 8.40 -37.27 26.76
CA MET A 34 7.24 -36.51 26.28
C MET A 34 6.92 -36.76 24.81
N GLU A 35 7.90 -37.16 23.99
CA GLU A 35 7.67 -37.51 22.57
C GLU A 35 6.71 -38.71 22.40
N THR A 36 6.55 -39.53 23.44
CA THR A 36 5.63 -40.68 23.40
C THR A 36 4.18 -40.32 23.75
N CYS A 37 3.92 -39.08 24.17
CA CYS A 37 2.61 -38.58 24.58
C CYS A 37 1.90 -37.87 23.42
N LYS A 38 0.57 -37.77 23.49
CA LYS A 38 -0.18 -36.81 22.66
C LYS A 38 0.13 -35.38 23.11
N HIS A 39 0.15 -34.45 22.17
CA HIS A 39 0.55 -33.06 22.40
C HIS A 39 -0.53 -32.09 21.93
N TYR A 40 -0.93 -31.18 22.81
CA TYR A 40 -1.89 -30.11 22.53
C TYR A 40 -1.28 -28.74 22.86
N ALA A 41 -1.14 -27.90 21.84
CA ALA A 41 -0.54 -26.57 21.97
C ALA A 41 -1.59 -25.44 21.97
N ILE A 42 -1.38 -24.49 22.87
CA ILE A 42 -2.13 -23.25 22.99
C ILE A 42 -1.27 -22.10 22.49
N PRO A 43 -1.62 -21.45 21.37
CA PRO A 43 -0.88 -20.31 20.85
C PRO A 43 -1.17 -19.06 21.68
N ALA A 44 -0.19 -18.15 21.71
CA ALA A 44 -0.28 -16.87 22.42
C ALA A 44 -1.45 -15.98 21.96
N THR A 45 -2.08 -16.24 20.81
CA THR A 45 -3.19 -15.41 20.30
C THR A 45 -4.58 -15.86 20.78
N ARG A 46 -4.69 -16.97 21.52
CA ARG A 46 -5.99 -17.58 21.86
C ARG A 46 -6.76 -16.82 22.95
N GLY A 47 -6.05 -16.18 23.87
CA GLY A 47 -6.66 -15.52 25.03
C GLY A 47 -7.36 -16.49 25.99
N TYR A 48 -8.09 -15.95 26.96
CA TYR A 48 -8.77 -16.70 28.01
C TYR A 48 -10.15 -17.20 27.56
N VAL A 49 -10.17 -18.27 26.74
CA VAL A 49 -11.39 -18.92 26.24
C VAL A 49 -11.20 -20.43 26.18
N TYR A 50 -12.19 -21.18 26.68
CA TYR A 50 -12.29 -22.63 26.52
C TYR A 50 -13.00 -22.94 25.21
N THR A 51 -12.29 -23.53 24.26
CA THR A 51 -12.78 -23.77 22.89
C THR A 51 -12.74 -25.25 22.51
N ASP A 52 -11.73 -25.96 23.00
CA ASP A 52 -11.45 -27.34 22.64
C ASP A 52 -11.78 -28.21 23.85
N PHE A 53 -12.83 -29.04 23.73
CA PHE A 53 -13.30 -29.96 24.77
C PHE A 53 -12.98 -31.41 24.37
N PHE A 54 -12.44 -32.19 25.29
CA PHE A 54 -12.06 -33.58 25.10
C PHE A 54 -12.94 -34.48 25.96
N HIS A 55 -13.39 -35.62 25.43
CA HIS A 55 -14.29 -36.53 26.14
C HIS A 55 -13.54 -37.46 27.09
N VAL A 56 -14.06 -37.64 28.31
CA VAL A 56 -13.38 -38.31 29.43
C VAL A 56 -13.91 -39.73 29.72
N ARG A 57 -15.16 -40.06 29.31
CA ARG A 57 -15.90 -41.23 29.83
C ARG A 57 -15.81 -42.54 29.05
N THR A 58 -15.26 -42.55 27.84
CA THR A 58 -15.30 -43.71 26.94
C THR A 58 -14.24 -44.77 27.27
N MET A 59 -13.40 -44.56 28.27
CA MET A 59 -12.13 -45.28 28.39
C MET A 59 -12.06 -46.05 29.72
N ASN A 60 -12.08 -47.38 29.62
CA ASN A 60 -12.11 -48.32 30.76
C ASN A 60 -10.87 -48.26 31.69
N ASN A 61 -9.86 -47.44 31.38
CA ASN A 61 -8.53 -47.43 32.02
C ASN A 61 -8.27 -46.28 33.03
N ASN A 62 -9.22 -45.38 33.27
CA ASN A 62 -9.00 -44.20 34.13
C ASN A 62 -9.30 -44.44 35.63
N LYS A 63 -9.30 -45.70 36.08
CA LYS A 63 -9.60 -46.11 37.46
C LYS A 63 -8.46 -46.97 38.02
N LEU A 64 -7.50 -46.33 38.69
CA LEU A 64 -6.37 -47.05 39.29
C LEU A 64 -6.74 -47.70 40.62
N ALA A 65 -7.64 -47.09 41.40
CA ALA A 65 -8.13 -47.64 42.67
C ALA A 65 -9.66 -47.82 42.70
N ALA A 66 -10.13 -48.81 43.49
CA ALA A 66 -11.55 -49.16 43.58
C ALA A 66 -12.44 -48.04 44.16
N ASN A 67 -11.85 -47.08 44.87
CA ASN A 67 -12.51 -45.92 45.48
C ASN A 67 -12.46 -44.65 44.60
N GLU A 68 -11.88 -44.70 43.39
CA GLU A 68 -11.77 -43.55 42.48
C GLU A 68 -12.89 -43.56 41.43
N LEU A 69 -13.44 -42.39 41.14
CA LEU A 69 -14.35 -42.14 40.00
C LEU A 69 -13.59 -41.74 38.74
N LEU A 70 -12.53 -40.94 38.91
CA LEU A 70 -11.72 -40.39 37.83
C LEU A 70 -10.29 -40.20 38.31
N HIS A 71 -9.33 -40.66 37.53
CA HIS A 71 -7.91 -40.38 37.70
C HIS A 71 -7.35 -39.95 36.35
N LEU A 72 -6.85 -38.72 36.26
CA LEU A 72 -6.25 -38.18 35.04
C LEU A 72 -4.85 -37.65 35.32
N LYS A 73 -3.93 -37.85 34.37
CA LYS A 73 -2.55 -37.40 34.48
C LYS A 73 -2.10 -36.67 33.21
N PHE A 74 -1.66 -35.42 33.39
CA PHE A 74 -1.17 -34.59 32.30
C PHE A 74 0.13 -33.89 32.68
N TYR A 75 0.85 -33.47 31.65
CA TYR A 75 2.06 -32.68 31.78
C TYR A 75 1.84 -31.34 31.10
N VAL A 76 2.28 -30.25 31.75
CA VAL A 76 2.17 -28.91 31.19
C VAL A 76 3.52 -28.20 31.17
N MET A 77 3.79 -27.52 30.06
CA MET A 77 4.90 -26.58 29.92
C MET A 77 4.34 -25.20 29.61
N THR A 78 4.45 -24.29 30.58
CA THR A 78 4.01 -22.89 30.48
C THR A 78 4.68 -22.04 31.55
N ALA A 79 4.74 -20.73 31.33
CA ALA A 79 5.31 -19.81 32.31
C ALA A 79 4.41 -19.60 33.54
N ARG A 80 3.08 -19.61 33.35
CA ARG A 80 2.08 -19.28 34.37
C ARG A 80 0.66 -19.62 33.92
N ASP A 81 -0.28 -19.54 34.86
CA ASP A 81 -1.72 -19.57 34.64
C ASP A 81 -2.15 -20.74 33.73
N ALA A 82 -1.82 -21.96 34.13
CA ALA A 82 -2.29 -23.17 33.46
C ALA A 82 -3.72 -23.46 33.92
N HIS A 83 -4.70 -23.36 33.01
CA HIS A 83 -6.10 -23.56 33.31
C HIS A 83 -6.61 -24.91 32.77
N ILE A 84 -7.27 -25.66 33.65
CA ILE A 84 -7.96 -26.92 33.34
C ILE A 84 -9.42 -26.75 33.75
N LEU A 85 -10.33 -27.04 32.82
CA LEU A 85 -11.77 -26.99 33.06
C LEU A 85 -12.37 -28.37 32.94
N LEU A 86 -13.04 -28.83 33.99
CA LEU A 86 -13.78 -30.08 34.02
C LEU A 86 -15.28 -29.76 34.06
N SER A 87 -16.03 -30.34 33.12
CA SER A 87 -17.43 -29.98 32.87
C SER A 87 -18.29 -31.18 32.47
N VAL A 88 -19.60 -31.04 32.66
CA VAL A 88 -20.61 -32.05 32.26
C VAL A 88 -20.98 -31.92 30.77
N THR A 89 -20.82 -30.71 30.21
CA THR A 89 -21.13 -30.36 28.82
C THR A 89 -19.94 -29.66 28.18
N ASP A 90 -19.81 -29.77 26.87
CA ASP A 90 -18.83 -29.10 26.00
C ASP A 90 -19.18 -27.61 25.72
N HIS A 91 -20.26 -27.09 26.32
CA HIS A 91 -20.73 -25.71 26.16
C HIS A 91 -21.03 -25.04 27.52
N PRO A 92 -20.12 -25.07 28.51
CA PRO A 92 -20.43 -24.57 29.85
C PRO A 92 -20.62 -23.04 29.82
N ARG A 93 -21.72 -22.57 30.40
CA ARG A 93 -21.99 -21.14 30.59
C ARG A 93 -21.25 -20.62 31.82
N LEU A 94 -21.02 -19.31 31.89
CA LEU A 94 -20.30 -18.66 33.01
C LEU A 94 -20.88 -18.92 34.41
N LEU A 95 -22.17 -19.25 34.51
CA LEU A 95 -22.87 -19.52 35.76
C LEU A 95 -23.04 -21.01 36.06
N ASP A 96 -22.67 -21.88 35.12
CA ASP A 96 -22.80 -23.32 35.30
C ASP A 96 -21.77 -23.82 36.32
N ARG A 97 -22.14 -24.87 37.05
CA ARG A 97 -21.21 -25.55 37.96
C ARG A 97 -20.19 -26.31 37.12
N VAL A 98 -18.92 -25.98 37.32
CA VAL A 98 -17.76 -26.60 36.69
C VAL A 98 -16.62 -26.66 37.71
N TYR A 99 -15.65 -27.54 37.53
CA TYR A 99 -14.39 -27.43 38.27
C TYR A 99 -13.35 -26.76 37.37
N GLU A 100 -12.99 -25.53 37.71
CA GLU A 100 -11.87 -24.83 37.09
C GLU A 100 -10.66 -24.91 38.02
N ILE A 101 -9.60 -25.55 37.57
CA ILE A 101 -8.36 -25.73 38.30
C ILE A 101 -7.31 -24.86 37.62
N VAL A 102 -6.72 -23.96 38.41
CA VAL A 102 -5.69 -23.03 37.94
C VAL A 102 -4.40 -23.32 38.67
N ILE A 103 -3.37 -23.75 37.94
CA ILE A 103 -2.03 -23.96 38.48
C ILE A 103 -1.18 -22.74 38.14
N GLY A 104 -0.41 -22.26 39.12
CA GLY A 104 0.49 -21.12 38.92
C GLY A 104 -0.24 -19.82 38.55
N ALA A 105 -1.39 -19.58 39.17
CA ALA A 105 -2.14 -18.33 39.10
C ALA A 105 -1.32 -17.13 39.64
N GLY A 106 -1.68 -15.93 39.21
CA GLY A 106 -1.10 -14.69 39.75
C GLY A 106 0.37 -14.52 39.40
N ARG A 107 0.75 -14.94 38.18
CA ARG A 107 2.13 -15.04 37.70
C ARG A 107 2.94 -16.12 38.43
N ASN A 108 2.39 -17.33 38.50
CA ASN A 108 3.04 -18.51 39.09
C ASN A 108 3.27 -18.39 40.61
N LYS A 109 2.31 -17.81 41.35
CA LYS A 109 2.42 -17.54 42.79
C LYS A 109 1.52 -18.40 43.66
N PHE A 110 0.38 -18.84 43.15
CA PHE A 110 -0.58 -19.65 43.90
C PHE A 110 -1.36 -20.54 42.94
N SER A 111 -1.98 -21.59 43.43
CA SER A 111 -2.89 -22.44 42.65
C SER A 111 -4.27 -22.45 43.31
N THR A 112 -5.35 -22.59 42.53
CA THR A 112 -6.70 -22.55 43.09
C THR A 112 -7.68 -23.43 42.32
N ILE A 113 -8.63 -24.02 43.06
CA ILE A 113 -9.82 -24.68 42.51
C ILE A 113 -11.00 -23.71 42.63
N ARG A 114 -11.78 -23.62 41.55
CA ARG A 114 -12.96 -22.77 41.40
C ARG A 114 -14.16 -23.62 40.98
N THR A 115 -15.35 -23.25 41.45
CA THR A 115 -16.62 -23.96 41.12
C THR A 115 -17.43 -23.30 39.99
N SER A 116 -16.93 -22.20 39.42
CA SER A 116 -17.44 -21.59 38.21
C SER A 116 -16.34 -20.86 37.45
N ILE A 117 -16.51 -20.69 36.13
CA ILE A 117 -15.50 -20.08 35.26
C ILE A 117 -15.13 -18.69 35.77
N GLY A 118 -13.87 -18.51 36.16
CA GLY A 118 -13.32 -17.25 36.67
C GLY A 118 -13.83 -16.82 38.05
N ARG A 119 -14.64 -17.63 38.77
CA ARG A 119 -15.33 -17.20 40.01
C ARG A 119 -15.36 -18.33 41.06
N ARG A 120 -15.76 -17.98 42.29
CA ARG A 120 -15.96 -18.92 43.42
C ARG A 120 -14.78 -19.86 43.71
N ARG A 121 -13.70 -19.29 44.24
CA ARG A 121 -12.54 -20.06 44.75
C ARG A 121 -12.96 -20.88 45.97
N VAL A 122 -12.67 -22.18 45.95
CA VAL A 122 -13.04 -23.13 47.01
C VAL A 122 -11.82 -23.76 47.69
N ALA A 123 -10.71 -23.92 46.96
CA ALA A 123 -9.41 -24.31 47.51
C ALA A 123 -8.33 -23.42 46.93
N THR A 124 -7.32 -23.05 47.73
CA THR A 124 -6.17 -22.25 47.28
C THR A 124 -4.93 -22.70 48.02
N ASP A 125 -3.84 -22.92 47.28
CA ASP A 125 -2.51 -23.22 47.82
C ASP A 125 -1.54 -22.13 47.34
N MET A 126 -0.64 -21.68 48.21
CA MET A 126 0.24 -20.53 47.98
C MET A 126 1.65 -20.92 47.50
N GLU A 127 1.87 -22.17 47.11
CA GLU A 127 3.14 -22.63 46.59
C GLU A 127 3.45 -21.94 45.24
N ALA A 128 4.62 -21.30 45.17
CA ALA A 128 5.04 -20.48 44.04
C ALA A 128 6.05 -21.21 43.15
N ASN A 129 6.25 -20.70 41.93
CA ASN A 129 7.21 -21.20 40.95
C ASN A 129 6.99 -22.68 40.57
N ILE A 130 5.75 -23.17 40.57
CA ILE A 130 5.42 -24.54 40.24
C ILE A 130 5.70 -24.81 38.75
N LEU A 131 5.21 -23.92 37.88
CA LEU A 131 5.27 -24.08 36.42
C LEU A 131 6.60 -23.60 35.83
N SER A 132 7.03 -24.22 34.73
CA SER A 132 8.21 -23.86 33.94
C SER A 132 7.90 -23.99 32.45
N VAL A 133 8.55 -23.18 31.63
CA VAL A 133 8.50 -23.29 30.15
C VAL A 133 9.40 -24.42 29.66
N PHE A 134 10.43 -24.77 30.42
CA PHE A 134 11.45 -25.73 30.02
C PHE A 134 11.23 -27.12 30.62
N ASP A 135 10.60 -27.19 31.79
CA ASP A 135 10.39 -28.44 32.51
C ASP A 135 8.90 -28.82 32.50
N PRO A 136 8.54 -30.02 32.02
CA PRO A 136 7.16 -30.49 32.07
C PRO A 136 6.74 -30.70 33.52
N THR A 137 5.69 -30.01 33.94
CA THR A 137 5.11 -30.14 35.27
C THR A 137 4.03 -31.23 35.24
N PRO A 138 4.21 -32.35 35.98
CA PRO A 138 3.17 -33.37 36.09
C PRO A 138 2.04 -32.88 36.99
N ILE A 139 0.80 -33.11 36.57
CA ILE A 139 -0.40 -32.80 37.33
C ILE A 139 -1.29 -34.04 37.29
N GLU A 140 -1.68 -34.51 38.46
CA GLU A 140 -2.62 -35.62 38.63
C GLU A 140 -3.89 -35.10 39.30
N ILE A 141 -5.05 -35.40 38.71
CA ILE A 141 -6.36 -35.04 39.25
C ILE A 141 -7.11 -36.33 39.58
N VAL A 142 -7.50 -36.46 40.84
CA VAL A 142 -8.22 -37.62 41.37
C VAL A 142 -9.55 -37.16 41.95
N GLN A 143 -10.64 -37.81 41.52
CA GLN A 143 -11.97 -37.65 42.09
C GLN A 143 -12.36 -38.96 42.79
N THR A 144 -12.64 -38.92 44.09
CA THR A 144 -13.06 -40.10 44.86
C THR A 144 -14.55 -40.41 44.68
N LYS A 145 -14.95 -41.66 44.91
CA LYS A 145 -16.36 -42.04 45.02
C LYS A 145 -16.92 -41.40 46.28
N GLY A 146 -18.07 -40.72 46.13
CA GLY A 146 -18.73 -40.10 47.27
C GLY A 146 -19.04 -41.14 48.34
N GLU A 147 -18.65 -40.88 49.58
CA GLU A 147 -19.13 -41.66 50.72
C GLU A 147 -20.55 -41.17 51.06
N GLU A 148 -21.50 -42.09 51.21
CA GLU A 148 -22.86 -41.74 51.64
C GLU A 148 -22.81 -41.32 53.11
N MET A 149 -22.89 -40.01 53.33
CA MET A 149 -22.90 -39.43 54.66
C MET A 149 -24.32 -38.98 54.98
N SER A 150 -24.96 -39.68 55.92
CA SER A 150 -26.32 -39.37 56.36
C SER A 150 -26.27 -38.52 57.63
N TYR A 151 -26.71 -37.27 57.55
CA TYR A 151 -26.86 -36.41 58.72
C TYR A 151 -28.33 -36.04 58.94
N CYS A 152 -28.76 -36.10 60.20
CA CYS A 152 -30.10 -35.68 60.61
C CYS A 152 -30.06 -34.22 61.07
N CYS A 153 -30.76 -33.35 60.35
CA CYS A 153 -30.97 -31.97 60.77
C CYS A 153 -32.39 -31.82 61.33
N TYR A 154 -32.54 -31.11 62.44
CA TYR A 154 -33.86 -30.77 62.97
C TYR A 154 -34.26 -29.39 62.46
N PHE A 155 -35.39 -29.31 61.74
CA PHE A 155 -35.98 -28.04 61.32
C PHE A 155 -37.42 -27.97 61.86
N ASN A 156 -37.71 -26.97 62.71
CA ASN A 156 -39.02 -26.82 63.38
C ASN A 156 -39.54 -28.11 64.04
N SER A 157 -38.69 -28.80 64.82
CA SER A 157 -39.01 -30.09 65.47
C SER A 157 -39.27 -31.29 64.55
N TYR A 158 -39.07 -31.16 63.24
CA TYR A 158 -39.06 -32.29 62.30
C TYR A 158 -37.63 -32.74 62.03
N MET A 159 -37.39 -34.05 62.14
CA MET A 159 -36.12 -34.68 61.77
C MET A 159 -36.08 -34.87 60.24
N ILE A 160 -35.17 -34.17 59.57
CA ILE A 160 -34.91 -34.30 58.13
C ILE A 160 -33.59 -35.05 57.98
N GLN A 161 -33.67 -36.27 57.44
CA GLN A 161 -32.49 -37.04 57.05
C GLN A 161 -32.04 -36.55 55.67
N THR A 162 -30.84 -35.96 55.59
CA THR A 162 -30.23 -35.53 54.33
C THR A 162 -29.08 -36.48 54.03
N ILE A 163 -29.10 -37.07 52.83
CA ILE A 163 -28.01 -37.91 52.31
C ILE A 163 -27.15 -37.00 51.43
N SER A 164 -25.90 -36.76 51.82
CA SER A 164 -24.89 -36.18 50.93
C SER A 164 -23.94 -37.27 50.43
N LEU A 165 -23.54 -37.15 49.17
CA LEU A 165 -22.46 -37.94 48.58
C LEU A 165 -21.24 -37.04 48.58
N ASP A 166 -20.46 -37.11 49.64
CA ASP A 166 -19.29 -36.25 49.81
C ASP A 166 -18.13 -36.86 49.01
N ALA A 167 -17.78 -36.25 47.88
CA ALA A 167 -16.65 -36.68 47.06
C ALA A 167 -15.54 -35.63 47.13
N GLU A 168 -14.30 -36.11 47.19
CA GLU A 168 -13.11 -35.28 47.22
C GLU A 168 -12.53 -35.11 45.82
N LEU A 169 -12.19 -33.88 45.47
CA LEU A 169 -11.41 -33.51 44.30
C LEU A 169 -10.00 -33.14 44.76
N LEU A 170 -9.06 -34.03 44.45
CA LEU A 170 -7.66 -33.96 44.88
C LEU A 170 -6.80 -33.62 43.66
N VAL A 171 -5.93 -32.62 43.81
CA VAL A 171 -4.97 -32.23 42.77
C VAL A 171 -3.57 -32.46 43.31
N TYR A 172 -2.81 -33.33 42.66
CA TYR A 172 -1.44 -33.68 43.01
C TYR A 172 -0.44 -33.15 41.98
N ILE A 173 0.77 -32.86 42.45
CA ILE A 173 1.94 -32.59 41.61
C ILE A 173 3.01 -33.60 41.99
N PRO A 174 3.10 -34.72 41.27
CA PRO A 174 4.13 -35.73 41.50
C PRO A 174 5.54 -35.11 41.52
N GLY A 175 6.33 -35.46 42.55
CA GLY A 175 7.68 -34.92 42.73
C GLY A 175 7.79 -33.59 43.48
N LEU A 176 6.67 -32.89 43.76
CA LEU A 176 6.68 -31.70 44.62
C LEU A 176 6.55 -32.07 46.11
N ARG A 177 5.46 -32.74 46.48
CA ARG A 177 5.18 -33.22 47.84
C ARG A 177 4.25 -34.45 47.80
N SER A 178 4.28 -35.28 48.84
CA SER A 178 3.44 -36.49 48.93
C SER A 178 1.98 -36.23 49.31
N THR A 179 1.64 -35.01 49.70
CA THR A 179 0.28 -34.57 50.00
C THR A 179 -0.35 -33.86 48.78
N PRO A 180 -1.69 -33.88 48.63
CA PRO A 180 -2.34 -33.16 47.56
C PRO A 180 -2.01 -31.66 47.64
N LEU A 181 -1.78 -31.03 46.48
CA LEU A 181 -1.61 -29.58 46.38
C LEU A 181 -2.87 -28.87 46.84
N MET A 182 -4.03 -29.35 46.39
CA MET A 182 -5.34 -28.81 46.76
C MET A 182 -6.32 -29.96 47.00
N ASN A 183 -7.10 -29.84 48.08
CA ASN A 183 -8.23 -30.73 48.37
C ASN A 183 -9.51 -29.89 48.43
N PHE A 184 -10.54 -30.32 47.71
CA PHE A 184 -11.88 -29.74 47.77
C PHE A 184 -12.91 -30.85 47.93
N THR A 185 -13.74 -30.76 48.97
CA THR A 185 -14.86 -31.67 49.23
C THR A 185 -16.14 -31.09 48.63
N ASP A 186 -16.77 -31.81 47.70
CA ASP A 186 -18.05 -31.44 47.10
C ASP A 186 -19.17 -32.34 47.62
N MET A 187 -20.22 -31.72 48.17
CA MET A 187 -21.43 -32.40 48.66
C MET A 187 -22.35 -32.89 47.52
N ALA A 188 -22.11 -32.42 46.30
CA ALA A 188 -22.86 -32.80 45.10
C ALA A 188 -21.91 -32.91 43.89
N PRO A 189 -21.10 -33.98 43.82
CA PRO A 189 -20.06 -34.12 42.82
C PRO A 189 -20.59 -34.08 41.39
N LEU A 190 -19.88 -33.35 40.53
CA LEU A 190 -20.19 -33.33 39.11
C LEU A 190 -19.81 -34.65 38.45
N SER A 191 -20.73 -35.12 37.62
CA SER A 191 -20.51 -36.22 36.70
C SER A 191 -19.71 -35.67 35.52
N LEU A 192 -18.38 -35.76 35.54
CA LEU A 192 -17.51 -35.17 34.51
C LEU A 192 -17.59 -35.93 33.18
N ASN A 193 -17.76 -35.20 32.07
CA ASN A 193 -17.78 -35.74 30.71
C ASN A 193 -16.70 -35.14 29.82
N TYR A 194 -16.38 -33.87 30.03
CA TYR A 194 -15.49 -33.10 29.17
C TYR A 194 -14.41 -32.40 29.99
N ILE A 195 -13.21 -32.35 29.42
CA ILE A 195 -12.08 -31.54 29.89
C ILE A 195 -11.70 -30.52 28.83
N SER A 196 -11.27 -29.32 29.23
CA SER A 196 -10.73 -28.32 28.32
C SER A 196 -9.52 -27.63 28.94
N PHE A 197 -8.56 -27.24 28.11
CA PHE A 197 -7.33 -26.57 28.53
C PHE A 197 -7.26 -25.16 27.95
N THR A 198 -6.86 -24.19 28.78
CA THR A 198 -6.62 -22.82 28.34
C THR A 198 -5.50 -22.16 29.16
N THR A 199 -5.19 -20.90 28.85
CA THR A 199 -4.25 -20.06 29.60
C THR A 199 -4.83 -18.66 29.79
N TYR A 200 -4.23 -17.88 30.69
CA TYR A 200 -4.58 -16.48 30.88
C TYR A 200 -3.70 -15.56 30.03
N ASP A 201 -4.30 -14.46 29.52
CA ASP A 201 -3.59 -13.28 28.99
C ASP A 201 -2.47 -13.58 27.98
N ASN A 202 -2.78 -14.40 26.96
CA ASN A 202 -1.92 -14.68 25.81
C ASN A 202 -0.63 -15.48 26.10
N GLU A 203 -0.58 -16.20 27.21
CA GLU A 203 0.54 -17.10 27.51
C GLU A 203 0.45 -18.39 26.69
N PRO A 204 1.50 -18.80 25.97
CA PRO A 204 1.52 -20.08 25.28
C PRO A 204 1.69 -21.23 26.29
N ALA A 205 0.98 -22.33 26.06
CA ALA A 205 1.13 -23.55 26.85
C ALA A 205 1.14 -24.79 25.97
N SER A 206 1.96 -25.75 26.36
CA SER A 206 2.00 -27.08 25.73
C SER A 206 1.53 -28.12 26.76
N TRP A 207 0.45 -28.82 26.44
CA TRP A 207 -0.12 -29.88 27.26
C TRP A 207 0.22 -31.23 26.64
N PHE A 208 0.59 -32.20 27.47
CA PHE A 208 0.83 -33.57 27.08
C PHE A 208 -0.04 -34.52 27.91
N TYR A 209 -0.62 -35.49 27.24
CA TYR A 209 -1.53 -36.50 27.81
C TYR A 209 -1.37 -37.82 27.05
N ASP A 210 -2.00 -38.90 27.53
CA ASP A 210 -1.90 -40.25 26.94
C ASP A 210 -0.44 -40.76 26.80
N CYS A 211 0.37 -40.57 27.85
CA CYS A 211 1.78 -40.95 27.84
C CYS A 211 1.97 -42.47 28.03
N ARG A 212 2.67 -43.12 27.09
CA ARG A 212 2.86 -44.59 27.09
C ARG A 212 3.68 -45.13 28.26
N PHE A 213 4.56 -44.32 28.84
CA PHE A 213 5.49 -44.76 29.90
C PHE A 213 4.87 -44.75 31.31
N ASP A 214 3.73 -44.11 31.51
CA ASP A 214 3.04 -44.04 32.81
C ASP A 214 1.91 -45.09 32.97
N GLY A 215 1.64 -45.90 31.93
CA GLY A 215 0.53 -46.86 31.94
C GLY A 215 -0.85 -46.28 31.59
N PHE A 216 -0.95 -44.96 31.38
CA PHE A 216 -2.17 -44.25 31.00
C PHE A 216 -2.28 -44.04 29.49
N ALA A 217 -2.35 -45.13 28.72
CA ALA A 217 -2.22 -45.07 27.26
C ALA A 217 -3.43 -44.47 26.51
N THR A 218 -4.55 -44.22 27.20
CA THR A 218 -5.83 -43.78 26.60
C THR A 218 -6.70 -43.05 27.63
N GLU A 219 -6.37 -41.81 28.00
CA GLU A 219 -7.16 -40.97 28.91
C GLU A 219 -8.17 -40.06 28.19
N LEU A 220 -7.84 -39.56 26.98
CA LEU A 220 -8.65 -38.59 26.24
C LEU A 220 -8.89 -38.97 24.76
N ASP A 221 -10.17 -38.93 24.34
CA ASP A 221 -10.55 -39.05 22.93
C ASP A 221 -10.47 -37.68 22.24
N ASP A 222 -9.83 -37.65 21.08
CA ASP A 222 -9.78 -36.45 20.23
C ASP A 222 -11.17 -36.23 19.62
N ASP A 223 -11.87 -35.18 20.07
CA ASP A 223 -13.14 -34.82 19.48
C ASP A 223 -12.89 -34.44 18.01
N VAL A 224 -13.52 -35.16 17.10
CA VAL A 224 -13.35 -34.96 15.66
C VAL A 224 -13.95 -33.60 15.33
N LYS A 225 -13.11 -32.56 15.34
CA LYS A 225 -13.50 -31.23 14.86
C LYS A 225 -14.01 -31.37 13.43
N TRP A 226 -15.32 -31.29 13.24
CA TRP A 226 -15.91 -31.08 11.94
C TRP A 226 -15.40 -29.74 11.42
N LEU A 227 -14.40 -29.76 10.52
CA LEU A 227 -14.00 -28.54 9.83
C LEU A 227 -15.22 -27.98 9.12
N THR A 228 -15.46 -26.68 9.29
CA THR A 228 -16.49 -25.97 8.53
C THR A 228 -16.28 -26.24 7.04
N PRO A 229 -17.36 -26.39 6.25
CA PRO A 229 -17.27 -26.66 4.82
C PRO A 229 -16.31 -25.70 4.09
N GLU A 230 -16.33 -24.42 4.46
CA GLU A 230 -15.41 -23.39 3.95
C GLU A 230 -13.94 -23.68 4.22
N LYS A 231 -13.60 -24.12 5.44
CA LYS A 231 -12.21 -24.41 5.81
C LYS A 231 -11.74 -25.70 5.14
N ARG A 232 -12.62 -26.68 4.96
CA ARG A 232 -12.35 -27.90 4.21
C ARG A 232 -12.07 -27.59 2.74
N LEU A 233 -12.88 -26.72 2.14
CA LEU A 233 -12.67 -26.25 0.77
C LEU A 233 -11.35 -25.50 0.63
N LEU A 234 -11.01 -24.61 1.57
CA LEU A 234 -9.73 -23.90 1.56
C LEU A 234 -8.54 -24.85 1.59
N LEU A 235 -8.56 -25.87 2.46
CA LEU A 235 -7.48 -26.85 2.54
C LEU A 235 -7.35 -27.64 1.23
N ASN A 236 -8.48 -28.07 0.65
CA ASN A 236 -8.51 -28.74 -0.65
C ASN A 236 -7.93 -27.88 -1.77
N ILE A 237 -8.29 -26.59 -1.83
CA ILE A 237 -7.75 -25.63 -2.81
C ILE A 237 -6.23 -25.48 -2.64
N VAL A 238 -5.75 -25.30 -1.41
CA VAL A 238 -4.32 -25.10 -1.13
C VAL A 238 -3.49 -26.35 -1.44
N GLU A 239 -4.02 -27.53 -1.16
CA GLU A 239 -3.39 -28.80 -1.51
C GLU A 239 -3.26 -28.96 -3.03
N LYS A 240 -4.35 -28.72 -3.76
CA LYS A 240 -4.38 -28.79 -5.24
C LYS A 240 -3.57 -27.68 -5.93
N ALA A 241 -3.25 -26.60 -5.24
CA ALA A 241 -2.51 -25.47 -5.79
C ALA A 241 -0.99 -25.69 -5.94
N GLU A 242 -0.47 -26.87 -5.56
CA GLU A 242 0.93 -27.29 -5.74
C GLU A 242 1.93 -26.17 -5.38
N ASN A 243 1.85 -25.66 -4.14
CA ASN A 243 2.70 -24.58 -3.62
C ASN A 243 2.65 -23.28 -4.44
N ALA A 244 1.48 -22.90 -4.96
CA ALA A 244 1.28 -21.68 -5.75
C ALA A 244 2.11 -21.63 -7.05
N SER A 245 2.36 -22.80 -7.65
CA SER A 245 3.05 -22.93 -8.93
C SER A 245 2.19 -22.52 -10.13
N MET A 246 2.84 -21.99 -11.17
CA MET A 246 2.17 -21.57 -12.40
C MET A 246 1.46 -22.75 -13.09
N PRO A 247 0.18 -22.61 -13.51
CA PRO A 247 -0.54 -23.69 -14.18
C PRO A 247 0.06 -23.98 -15.57
N VAL A 248 0.30 -25.26 -15.89
CA VAL A 248 1.01 -25.69 -17.11
C VAL A 248 0.27 -25.32 -18.41
N ASN A 249 -1.07 -25.33 -18.37
CA ASN A 249 -1.92 -25.08 -19.54
C ASN A 249 -2.29 -23.60 -19.71
N LEU A 250 -1.80 -22.71 -18.85
CA LEU A 250 -2.16 -21.30 -18.89
C LEU A 250 -1.36 -20.55 -19.97
N LYS A 251 -2.05 -20.13 -21.04
CA LYS A 251 -1.47 -19.36 -22.16
C LYS A 251 -1.94 -17.92 -22.20
N GLU A 252 -3.20 -17.68 -21.85
CA GLU A 252 -3.83 -16.37 -21.97
C GLU A 252 -4.46 -15.96 -20.63
N ILE A 253 -4.38 -14.67 -20.33
CA ILE A 253 -5.00 -14.06 -19.16
C ILE A 253 -5.86 -12.93 -19.67
N ASN A 254 -7.16 -13.01 -19.39
CA ASN A 254 -8.11 -11.98 -19.76
C ASN A 254 -8.05 -10.88 -18.72
N PHE A 255 -8.01 -9.62 -19.17
CA PHE A 255 -8.09 -8.49 -18.26
C PHE A 255 -9.03 -7.43 -18.81
N SER A 256 -9.75 -6.78 -17.91
CA SER A 256 -10.51 -5.57 -18.19
C SER A 256 -10.13 -4.51 -17.16
N PHE A 257 -10.27 -3.25 -17.54
CA PHE A 257 -9.91 -2.15 -16.66
C PHE A 257 -10.90 -0.99 -16.78
N GLN A 258 -10.90 -0.17 -15.73
CA GLN A 258 -11.65 1.07 -15.64
C GLN A 258 -10.74 2.15 -15.11
N ILE A 259 -10.76 3.29 -15.79
CA ILE A 259 -9.95 4.43 -15.42
C ILE A 259 -10.69 5.22 -14.33
N ARG A 260 -10.00 5.48 -13.22
CA ARG A 260 -10.50 6.36 -12.17
C ARG A 260 -10.03 7.79 -12.38
N ALA A 261 -8.74 7.95 -12.62
CA ALA A 261 -8.12 9.26 -12.81
C ALA A 261 -6.84 9.15 -13.64
N ILE A 262 -6.57 10.20 -14.39
CA ILE A 262 -5.33 10.38 -15.15
C ILE A 262 -4.78 11.75 -14.77
N HIS A 263 -3.49 11.80 -14.43
CA HIS A 263 -2.81 13.05 -14.13
C HIS A 263 -1.50 13.09 -14.90
N TYR A 264 -1.35 14.09 -15.75
CA TYR A 264 -0.11 14.31 -16.48
C TYR A 264 0.70 15.43 -15.82
N LYS A 265 1.96 15.13 -15.53
CA LYS A 265 2.92 16.05 -14.92
C LYS A 265 3.93 16.48 -15.98
N HIS A 266 3.75 17.70 -16.48
CA HIS A 266 4.44 18.20 -17.65
C HIS A 266 5.95 18.45 -17.42
N ASP A 267 6.35 18.92 -16.24
CA ASP A 267 7.76 19.16 -15.84
C ASP A 267 8.65 17.92 -15.94
N GLN A 268 8.07 16.76 -15.67
CA GLN A 268 8.74 15.46 -15.67
C GLN A 268 8.30 14.57 -16.83
N SER A 269 7.47 15.05 -17.76
CA SER A 269 6.88 14.22 -18.83
C SER A 269 6.31 12.89 -18.30
N LEU A 270 5.61 12.95 -17.15
CA LEU A 270 5.20 11.78 -16.38
C LEU A 270 3.68 11.65 -16.39
N LEU A 271 3.19 10.50 -16.82
CA LEU A 271 1.78 10.14 -16.71
C LEU A 271 1.54 9.30 -15.45
N LYS A 272 0.65 9.76 -14.57
CA LYS A 272 0.12 8.99 -13.45
C LYS A 272 -1.28 8.49 -13.81
N THR A 273 -1.43 7.17 -13.92
CA THR A 273 -2.71 6.52 -14.21
C THR A 273 -3.22 5.78 -12.99
N ARG A 274 -4.49 6.04 -12.61
CA ARG A 274 -5.21 5.30 -11.58
C ARG A 274 -6.32 4.48 -12.21
N LEU A 275 -6.31 3.18 -11.99
CA LEU A 275 -7.22 2.25 -12.64
C LEU A 275 -7.66 1.12 -11.71
N ASN A 276 -8.89 0.64 -11.92
CA ASN A 276 -9.36 -0.62 -11.38
C ASN A 276 -9.17 -1.69 -12.45
N MET A 277 -8.70 -2.88 -12.08
CA MET A 277 -8.55 -4.00 -13.01
C MET A 277 -9.32 -5.21 -12.51
N ARG A 278 -9.89 -5.94 -13.46
CA ARG A 278 -10.40 -7.29 -13.29
C ARG A 278 -9.55 -8.18 -14.15
N ILE A 279 -8.97 -9.21 -13.55
CA ILE A 279 -8.10 -10.16 -14.22
C ILE A 279 -8.69 -11.54 -14.03
N ASN A 280 -8.91 -12.24 -15.13
CA ASN A 280 -9.53 -13.55 -15.15
C ASN A 280 -8.58 -14.55 -15.80
N TRP A 281 -8.35 -15.67 -15.13
CA TRP A 281 -7.65 -16.81 -15.70
C TRP A 281 -8.26 -18.11 -15.20
N TYR A 282 -7.88 -19.21 -15.85
CA TYR A 282 -8.43 -20.52 -15.56
C TYR A 282 -7.31 -21.44 -15.05
N ASP A 283 -7.58 -22.13 -13.95
CA ASP A 283 -6.74 -23.21 -13.42
C ASP A 283 -7.59 -24.46 -13.23
N SER A 284 -7.36 -25.48 -14.07
CA SER A 284 -8.08 -26.74 -14.01
C SER A 284 -7.85 -27.50 -12.69
N ARG A 285 -6.74 -27.24 -11.98
CA ARG A 285 -6.44 -27.89 -10.70
C ARG A 285 -7.39 -27.44 -9.59
N LEU A 286 -7.91 -26.22 -9.65
CA LEU A 286 -8.71 -25.65 -8.57
C LEU A 286 -10.22 -25.93 -8.70
N GLN A 287 -10.60 -26.98 -9.44
CA GLN A 287 -11.99 -27.40 -9.55
C GLN A 287 -12.43 -28.21 -8.34
N TRP A 288 -13.69 -28.00 -7.94
CA TRP A 288 -14.37 -28.82 -6.93
C TRP A 288 -15.83 -29.00 -7.30
N ASP A 289 -16.42 -30.09 -6.80
CA ASP A 289 -17.87 -30.31 -6.87
C ASP A 289 -18.55 -29.57 -5.70
N PRO A 290 -19.49 -28.64 -5.95
CA PRO A 290 -20.23 -27.95 -4.89
C PRO A 290 -20.90 -28.90 -3.89
N VAL A 291 -21.34 -30.08 -4.35
CA VAL A 291 -22.06 -31.06 -3.51
C VAL A 291 -21.21 -31.52 -2.32
N ASP A 292 -19.89 -31.67 -2.52
CA ASP A 292 -18.95 -32.10 -1.49
C ASP A 292 -18.72 -31.04 -0.39
N PHE A 293 -19.07 -29.79 -0.67
CA PHE A 293 -18.80 -28.63 0.18
C PHE A 293 -20.05 -27.79 0.44
N ASN A 294 -21.21 -28.42 0.62
CA ASN A 294 -22.46 -27.75 1.00
C ASN A 294 -22.92 -26.69 -0.04
N ASP A 295 -22.91 -27.08 -1.32
CA ASP A 295 -23.35 -26.30 -2.49
C ASP A 295 -22.62 -24.95 -2.69
N MET A 296 -21.38 -24.86 -2.21
CA MET A 296 -20.55 -23.68 -2.41
C MET A 296 -20.02 -23.60 -3.84
N ASN A 297 -20.57 -22.68 -4.65
CA ASN A 297 -20.13 -22.43 -6.02
C ASN A 297 -18.96 -21.46 -6.16
N ARG A 298 -18.71 -20.64 -5.12
CA ARG A 298 -17.66 -19.62 -5.13
C ARG A 298 -16.99 -19.52 -3.78
N TYR A 299 -15.67 -19.45 -3.80
CA TYR A 299 -14.86 -19.14 -2.64
C TYR A 299 -14.26 -17.73 -2.75
N SER A 300 -14.28 -16.98 -1.66
CA SER A 300 -13.71 -15.64 -1.55
C SER A 300 -12.86 -15.55 -0.30
N GLY A 301 -11.57 -15.25 -0.44
CA GLY A 301 -10.64 -15.20 0.68
C GLY A 301 -9.48 -14.25 0.42
N LYS A 302 -8.95 -13.69 1.51
CA LYS A 302 -7.64 -13.03 1.52
C LYS A 302 -6.62 -14.06 2.00
N ASP A 303 -5.45 -14.13 1.38
CA ASP A 303 -4.33 -15.01 1.75
C ASP A 303 -4.45 -16.50 1.34
N ILE A 304 -5.05 -16.78 0.17
CA ILE A 304 -5.00 -18.12 -0.44
C ILE A 304 -3.63 -18.32 -1.10
N LYS A 305 -2.94 -19.42 -0.77
CA LYS A 305 -1.66 -19.81 -1.40
C LYS A 305 -1.89 -20.45 -2.79
N ILE A 306 -2.27 -19.64 -3.76
CA ILE A 306 -2.36 -20.03 -5.18
C ILE A 306 -1.42 -19.18 -6.03
N TRP A 307 -1.17 -19.63 -7.26
CA TRP A 307 -0.40 -18.84 -8.21
C TRP A 307 -1.14 -17.54 -8.56
N LEU A 308 -0.41 -16.43 -8.54
CA LEU A 308 -0.90 -15.12 -8.91
C LEU A 308 0.00 -14.51 -10.00
N PRO A 309 -0.57 -13.91 -11.06
CA PRO A 309 0.22 -13.27 -12.10
C PRO A 309 0.94 -12.03 -11.54
N GLN A 310 2.25 -11.96 -11.75
CA GLN A 310 3.04 -10.78 -11.41
C GLN A 310 3.00 -9.76 -12.55
N PHE A 311 2.30 -8.64 -12.37
CA PHE A 311 2.23 -7.59 -13.38
C PHE A 311 3.48 -6.70 -13.37
N VAL A 312 3.87 -6.27 -14.57
CA VAL A 312 4.99 -5.37 -14.82
C VAL A 312 4.54 -4.25 -15.74
N VAL A 313 4.89 -3.02 -15.36
CA VAL A 313 4.80 -1.86 -16.25
C VAL A 313 6.12 -1.78 -17.00
N VAL A 314 6.10 -2.03 -18.32
CA VAL A 314 7.31 -2.13 -19.16
C VAL A 314 7.99 -0.77 -19.30
N ASN A 315 7.20 0.27 -19.58
CA ASN A 315 7.66 1.64 -19.77
C ASN A 315 7.56 2.49 -18.49
N ALA A 316 7.75 1.85 -17.32
CA ALA A 316 7.66 2.56 -16.04
C ALA A 316 8.74 3.63 -15.89
N ALA A 317 8.41 4.72 -15.21
CA ALA A 317 9.39 5.77 -14.92
C ALA A 317 10.47 5.30 -13.93
N LEU A 318 11.71 5.82 -14.07
CA LEU A 318 12.93 5.27 -13.45
C LEU A 318 12.84 5.09 -11.93
N ASN A 319 12.06 5.92 -11.25
CA ASN A 319 11.90 5.94 -9.79
C ASN A 319 10.65 5.20 -9.29
N THR A 320 9.94 4.47 -10.18
CA THR A 320 8.67 3.82 -9.85
C THR A 320 8.80 2.31 -9.81
N ARG A 321 8.03 1.66 -8.95
CA ARG A 321 8.06 0.20 -8.83
C ARG A 321 7.51 -0.41 -10.12
N ARG A 322 8.41 -1.02 -10.90
CA ARG A 322 8.06 -1.72 -12.15
C ARG A 322 7.11 -2.90 -11.91
N ARG A 323 7.28 -3.59 -10.78
CA ARG A 323 6.35 -4.61 -10.27
C ARG A 323 5.44 -3.98 -9.23
N PHE A 324 4.16 -4.27 -9.30
CA PHE A 324 3.19 -3.75 -8.33
C PHE A 324 2.32 -4.90 -7.81
N ASN A 325 2.15 -4.95 -6.48
CA ASN A 325 1.24 -5.86 -5.78
C ASN A 325 0.23 -5.01 -4.99
N PRO A 326 -0.83 -4.53 -5.63
CA PRO A 326 -1.85 -3.72 -4.98
C PRO A 326 -2.74 -4.63 -4.12
N PRO A 327 -3.47 -4.07 -3.14
CA PRO A 327 -4.49 -4.83 -2.43
C PRO A 327 -5.52 -5.36 -3.43
N TYR A 328 -5.82 -6.66 -3.33
CA TYR A 328 -6.70 -7.34 -4.25
C TYR A 328 -7.81 -8.10 -3.51
N GLN A 329 -8.88 -8.39 -4.22
CA GLN A 329 -9.90 -9.36 -3.82
C GLN A 329 -9.86 -10.51 -4.81
N LEU A 330 -9.83 -11.73 -4.29
CA LEU A 330 -9.70 -12.95 -5.07
C LEU A 330 -10.99 -13.76 -4.94
N PHE A 331 -11.54 -14.14 -6.09
CA PHE A 331 -12.70 -15.02 -6.19
C PHE A 331 -12.30 -16.23 -7.00
N ILE A 332 -12.62 -17.42 -6.50
CA ILE A 332 -12.44 -18.67 -7.21
C ILE A 332 -13.84 -19.26 -7.40
N GLU A 333 -14.18 -19.64 -8.62
CA GLU A 333 -15.42 -20.35 -8.95
C GLU A 333 -15.17 -21.86 -9.03
N ASN A 334 -16.19 -22.66 -8.75
CA ASN A 334 -16.14 -24.12 -8.73
C ASN A 334 -15.60 -24.74 -10.03
N ASN A 335 -15.83 -24.07 -11.16
CA ASN A 335 -15.34 -24.45 -12.48
C ASN A 335 -13.82 -24.25 -12.66
N GLY A 336 -13.10 -23.68 -11.69
CA GLY A 336 -11.66 -23.39 -11.75
C GLY A 336 -11.32 -22.02 -12.34
N THR A 337 -12.32 -21.16 -12.59
CA THR A 337 -12.11 -19.78 -13.03
C THR A 337 -11.77 -18.91 -11.83
N ILE A 338 -10.68 -18.16 -11.95
CA ILE A 338 -10.18 -17.28 -10.90
C ILE A 338 -10.32 -15.85 -11.38
N THR A 339 -10.95 -15.02 -10.56
CA THR A 339 -11.14 -13.59 -10.79
C THR A 339 -10.40 -12.80 -9.71
N LEU A 340 -9.43 -11.99 -10.14
CA LEU A 340 -8.69 -11.07 -9.30
C LEU A 340 -9.18 -9.65 -9.57
N LEU A 341 -9.77 -9.02 -8.56
CA LEU A 341 -10.16 -7.61 -8.58
C LEU A 341 -9.10 -6.77 -7.88
N ILE A 342 -8.45 -5.91 -8.66
CA ILE A 342 -7.50 -4.93 -8.18
C ILE A 342 -8.20 -3.57 -8.16
N ASN A 343 -8.31 -3.00 -6.96
CA ASN A 343 -8.86 -1.66 -6.79
C ASN A 343 -7.73 -0.64 -6.64
N ASP A 344 -7.86 0.49 -7.32
CA ASP A 344 -6.94 1.63 -7.21
C ASP A 344 -5.46 1.32 -7.53
N ALA A 345 -5.22 0.60 -8.62
CA ALA A 345 -3.87 0.41 -9.14
C ALA A 345 -3.33 1.75 -9.64
N VAL A 346 -2.16 2.16 -9.13
CA VAL A 346 -1.49 3.41 -9.51
C VAL A 346 -0.21 3.08 -10.26
N MET A 347 -0.10 3.59 -11.48
CA MET A 347 1.05 3.37 -12.35
C MET A 347 1.59 4.70 -12.85
N TYR A 348 2.89 4.71 -13.14
CA TYR A 348 3.64 5.88 -13.54
C TYR A 348 4.46 5.56 -14.78
N THR A 349 4.16 6.21 -15.91
CA THR A 349 4.85 5.99 -17.18
C THR A 349 5.45 7.27 -17.72
N TRP A 350 6.53 7.13 -18.49
CA TRP A 350 7.09 8.23 -19.27
C TRP A 350 6.20 8.51 -20.49
N CYS A 351 5.87 9.78 -20.70
CA CYS A 351 5.14 10.26 -21.87
C CYS A 351 5.72 11.62 -22.31
N PRO A 352 6.79 11.63 -23.12
CA PRO A 352 7.34 12.87 -23.65
C PRO A 352 6.44 13.46 -24.74
N ASN A 353 6.41 14.79 -24.87
CA ASN A 353 5.76 15.48 -25.98
C ASN A 353 6.75 15.66 -27.16
N PRO A 354 6.62 14.91 -28.27
CA PRO A 354 7.53 15.04 -29.39
C PRO A 354 7.29 16.31 -30.23
N LEU A 355 6.07 16.86 -30.24
CA LEU A 355 5.69 17.98 -31.11
C LEU A 355 6.12 19.35 -30.57
N GLN A 356 6.45 19.44 -29.27
CA GLN A 356 6.94 20.66 -28.63
C GLN A 356 6.07 21.91 -28.91
N ASN A 357 4.75 21.72 -28.96
CA ASN A 357 3.79 22.69 -29.49
C ASN A 357 2.94 23.36 -28.39
N TRP A 358 3.51 23.60 -27.20
CA TRP A 358 2.79 24.24 -26.10
C TRP A 358 2.27 25.63 -26.52
N PRO A 359 1.00 25.98 -26.20
CA PRO A 359 0.04 25.28 -25.34
C PRO A 359 -0.91 24.32 -26.08
N ASN A 360 -0.77 24.14 -27.40
CA ASN A 360 -1.65 23.34 -28.26
C ASN A 360 -1.30 21.85 -28.22
N GLU A 361 -1.14 21.30 -27.01
CA GLU A 361 -0.60 19.96 -26.81
C GLU A 361 -1.67 18.87 -26.98
N LEU A 362 -1.38 17.93 -27.88
CA LEU A 362 -2.05 16.64 -28.00
C LEU A 362 -1.02 15.55 -27.68
N LEU A 363 -1.24 14.80 -26.59
CA LEU A 363 -0.31 13.78 -26.13
C LEU A 363 -0.91 12.39 -26.29
N ASN A 364 -0.11 11.49 -26.85
CA ASN A 364 -0.40 10.06 -26.97
C ASN A 364 0.49 9.33 -25.98
N CYS A 365 -0.03 9.10 -24.79
CA CYS A 365 0.72 8.48 -23.71
C CYS A 365 0.48 6.98 -23.64
N GLU A 366 1.56 6.21 -23.72
CA GLU A 366 1.51 4.76 -23.62
C GLU A 366 1.61 4.27 -22.17
N LEU A 367 0.81 3.27 -21.84
CA LEU A 367 0.97 2.40 -20.68
C LEU A 367 1.13 0.97 -21.17
N ALA A 368 2.37 0.48 -21.15
CA ALA A 368 2.69 -0.88 -21.56
C ALA A 368 2.66 -1.82 -20.34
N LEU A 369 1.71 -2.75 -20.35
CA LEU A 369 1.48 -3.76 -19.31
C LEU A 369 1.88 -5.15 -19.79
N GLY A 370 2.58 -5.89 -18.94
CA GLY A 370 2.96 -7.27 -19.20
C GLY A 370 2.93 -8.13 -17.94
N VAL A 371 2.89 -9.46 -18.09
CA VAL A 371 2.97 -10.41 -16.97
C VAL A 371 4.36 -11.03 -16.91
N SER A 372 5.03 -10.89 -15.76
CA SER A 372 6.32 -11.53 -15.52
C SER A 372 6.05 -13.01 -15.27
N SER A 373 6.63 -13.86 -16.10
CA SER A 373 6.69 -15.30 -15.84
C SER A 373 8.12 -15.66 -15.48
N GLU A 374 8.29 -16.46 -14.42
CA GLU A 374 9.59 -17.06 -14.05
C GLU A 374 10.02 -18.10 -15.09
N ASN A 375 9.05 -18.69 -15.80
CA ASN A 375 9.28 -19.62 -16.89
C ASN A 375 9.38 -18.89 -18.23
N LEU A 376 10.14 -19.45 -19.17
CA LEU A 376 10.26 -18.96 -20.56
C LEU A 376 8.95 -19.04 -21.38
N GLN A 377 7.83 -19.45 -20.76
CA GLN A 377 6.53 -19.57 -21.42
C GLN A 377 5.91 -18.20 -21.71
N ARG A 378 5.26 -18.12 -22.88
CA ARG A 378 4.60 -16.92 -23.39
C ARG A 378 3.16 -16.80 -22.88
N LEU A 379 3.00 -16.21 -21.69
CA LEU A 379 1.71 -15.68 -21.26
C LEU A 379 1.34 -14.43 -22.08
N LYS A 380 0.10 -14.41 -22.59
CA LYS A 380 -0.48 -13.30 -23.34
C LYS A 380 -1.60 -12.65 -22.53
N LEU A 381 -1.55 -11.33 -22.41
CA LEU A 381 -2.65 -10.54 -21.90
C LEU A 381 -3.66 -10.29 -23.03
N VAL A 382 -4.93 -10.56 -22.77
CA VAL A 382 -6.03 -10.34 -23.70
C VAL A 382 -7.00 -9.35 -23.09
N TYR A 383 -7.21 -8.23 -23.77
CA TYR A 383 -8.15 -7.22 -23.29
C TYR A 383 -9.59 -7.64 -23.58
N ASP A 384 -10.37 -7.85 -22.52
CA ASP A 384 -11.80 -8.14 -22.61
C ASP A 384 -12.60 -6.84 -22.74
N ARG A 385 -13.20 -6.65 -23.91
CA ARG A 385 -14.02 -5.47 -24.25
C ARG A 385 -15.46 -5.58 -23.76
N GLU A 386 -15.93 -6.78 -23.44
CA GLU A 386 -17.34 -7.04 -23.11
C GLU A 386 -17.66 -6.79 -21.64
N SER A 387 -16.64 -6.85 -20.77
CA SER A 387 -16.78 -6.68 -19.32
C SER A 387 -16.04 -5.47 -18.71
N PRO A 388 -16.15 -4.24 -19.26
CA PRO A 388 -15.54 -3.08 -18.63
C PRO A 388 -16.13 -2.91 -17.22
N LEU A 389 -15.26 -2.78 -16.22
CA LEU A 389 -15.65 -2.33 -14.90
C LEU A 389 -16.35 -0.96 -15.10
N SER A 390 -17.65 -0.88 -14.79
CA SER A 390 -18.59 0.26 -14.88
C SER A 390 -18.09 1.60 -15.47
N LYS A 391 -18.85 2.22 -16.40
CA LYS A 391 -18.57 3.57 -16.95
C LYS A 391 -18.80 4.67 -15.90
N THR A 392 -17.91 4.81 -14.93
CA THR A 392 -17.86 6.04 -14.14
C THR A 392 -17.25 7.16 -14.98
N PRO A 393 -17.72 8.41 -14.86
CA PRO A 393 -17.06 9.53 -15.51
C PRO A 393 -15.59 9.58 -15.07
N ILE A 394 -14.69 9.64 -16.06
CA ILE A 394 -13.26 9.79 -15.80
C ILE A 394 -13.10 11.15 -15.15
N SER A 395 -12.69 11.17 -13.88
CA SER A 395 -12.43 12.42 -13.17
C SER A 395 -11.15 13.05 -13.71
N THR A 396 -11.27 13.90 -14.72
CA THR A 396 -10.17 14.75 -15.20
C THR A 396 -10.10 15.98 -14.29
N LEU A 397 -9.53 15.82 -13.10
CA LEU A 397 -9.38 16.88 -12.09
C LEU A 397 -8.36 17.98 -12.49
N THR A 398 -8.03 18.18 -13.77
CA THR A 398 -6.81 18.90 -14.20
C THR A 398 -6.96 19.72 -15.49
N GLU A 399 -5.89 20.46 -15.85
CA GLU A 399 -5.64 21.21 -17.10
C GLU A 399 -5.83 20.42 -18.41
N TRP A 400 -6.00 19.09 -18.30
CA TRP A 400 -6.05 18.13 -19.37
C TRP A 400 -7.44 17.52 -19.48
N SER A 401 -7.92 17.41 -20.71
CA SER A 401 -9.14 16.71 -21.06
C SER A 401 -8.82 15.38 -21.74
N PHE A 402 -9.64 14.40 -21.47
CA PHE A 402 -9.49 13.05 -21.98
C PHE A 402 -10.26 12.91 -23.29
N LYS A 403 -9.61 12.44 -24.36
CA LYS A 403 -10.22 12.31 -25.69
C LYS A 403 -10.58 10.86 -26.00
N GLN A 404 -9.59 9.96 -26.02
CA GLN A 404 -9.80 8.56 -26.41
C GLN A 404 -8.80 7.60 -25.74
N ILE A 405 -9.20 6.34 -25.59
CA ILE A 405 -8.32 5.20 -25.27
C ILE A 405 -8.27 4.28 -26.48
N SER A 406 -7.09 3.77 -26.79
CA SER A 406 -6.94 2.59 -27.64
C SER A 406 -6.12 1.54 -26.91
N VAL A 407 -6.50 0.27 -27.08
CA VAL A 407 -5.78 -0.87 -26.50
C VAL A 407 -5.30 -1.73 -27.65
N THR A 408 -3.99 -1.94 -27.70
CA THR A 408 -3.33 -2.71 -28.76
C THR A 408 -2.40 -3.75 -28.15
N ASN A 409 -2.27 -4.91 -28.80
CA ASN A 409 -1.33 -5.93 -28.37
C ASN A 409 0.05 -5.59 -28.94
N ILE A 410 1.10 -5.76 -28.14
CA ILE A 410 2.47 -5.54 -28.59
C ILE A 410 2.97 -6.84 -29.22
N GLU A 411 3.27 -6.77 -30.52
CA GLU A 411 3.86 -7.86 -31.29
C GLU A 411 5.37 -7.63 -31.46
N ASN A 412 6.16 -8.15 -30.51
CA ASN A 412 7.63 -8.09 -30.51
C ASN A 412 8.26 -9.49 -30.49
N SER A 413 9.29 -9.69 -31.32
CA SER A 413 10.01 -10.96 -31.47
C SER A 413 10.93 -11.33 -30.29
N VAL A 414 11.04 -10.47 -29.27
CA VAL A 414 11.92 -10.68 -28.11
C VAL A 414 11.41 -11.81 -27.21
N LEU A 415 12.28 -12.78 -26.91
CA LEU A 415 11.98 -13.92 -26.05
C LEU A 415 12.15 -13.61 -24.55
N ALA A 416 13.23 -12.91 -24.20
CA ALA A 416 13.59 -12.63 -22.82
C ALA A 416 13.16 -11.21 -22.44
N ARG A 417 12.37 -11.09 -21.37
CA ARG A 417 11.95 -9.78 -20.85
C ARG A 417 13.11 -8.96 -20.29
N TYR A 418 14.14 -9.62 -19.77
CA TYR A 418 15.31 -8.98 -19.19
C TYR A 418 16.53 -9.15 -20.11
N THR A 419 17.18 -8.05 -20.44
CA THR A 419 18.50 -8.08 -21.06
C THR A 419 19.58 -8.43 -20.03
N LYS A 420 20.78 -8.79 -20.50
CA LYS A 420 21.96 -8.99 -19.62
C LYS A 420 22.28 -7.76 -18.76
N ALA A 421 21.85 -6.56 -19.19
CA ALA A 421 21.99 -5.31 -18.46
C ALA A 421 20.82 -5.01 -17.50
N GLY A 422 19.88 -5.95 -17.29
CA GLY A 422 18.73 -5.79 -16.39
C GLY A 422 17.61 -4.87 -16.93
N ILE A 423 17.68 -4.46 -18.21
CA ILE A 423 16.67 -3.62 -18.84
C ILE A 423 15.46 -4.48 -19.22
N ILE A 424 14.25 -3.99 -18.91
CA ILE A 424 12.98 -4.62 -19.26
C ILE A 424 12.65 -4.27 -20.71
N GLN A 425 12.38 -5.29 -21.53
CA GLN A 425 11.93 -5.16 -22.90
C GLN A 425 10.49 -5.65 -23.03
N SER A 426 9.73 -5.01 -23.92
CA SER A 426 8.41 -5.50 -24.32
C SER A 426 8.54 -6.77 -25.15
N ARG A 427 7.60 -7.70 -24.97
CA ARG A 427 7.58 -9.01 -25.62
C ARG A 427 6.19 -9.29 -26.19
N ASN A 428 6.11 -10.26 -27.11
CA ASN A 428 4.84 -10.88 -27.53
C ASN A 428 3.95 -11.27 -26.33
N GLY A 429 2.75 -10.69 -26.32
CA GLY A 429 1.74 -10.91 -25.29
C GLY A 429 1.63 -9.80 -24.25
N ASP A 430 2.49 -8.78 -24.31
CA ASP A 430 2.29 -7.52 -23.59
C ASP A 430 1.21 -6.67 -24.30
N VAL A 431 0.59 -5.77 -23.55
CA VAL A 431 -0.50 -4.90 -24.04
C VAL A 431 -0.15 -3.45 -23.83
N SER A 432 -0.37 -2.64 -24.87
CA SER A 432 -0.22 -1.20 -24.87
C SER A 432 -1.59 -0.55 -24.74
N VAL A 433 -1.79 0.19 -23.65
CA VAL A 433 -2.94 1.06 -23.45
C VAL A 433 -2.51 2.49 -23.77
N MET A 434 -3.00 3.03 -24.87
CA MET A 434 -2.68 4.38 -25.34
C MET A 434 -3.78 5.35 -24.90
N PHE A 435 -3.37 6.42 -24.22
CA PHE A 435 -4.24 7.51 -23.79
C PHE A 435 -4.00 8.73 -24.66
N GLU A 436 -5.03 9.18 -25.37
CA GLU A 436 -5.03 10.46 -26.08
C GLU A 436 -5.59 11.53 -25.16
N ILE A 437 -4.73 12.44 -24.70
CA ILE A 437 -5.08 13.57 -23.83
C ILE A 437 -4.79 14.89 -24.53
N ILE A 438 -5.69 15.86 -24.34
CA ILE A 438 -5.59 17.20 -24.95
C ILE A 438 -5.68 18.27 -23.88
N ARG A 439 -4.75 19.24 -23.92
CA ARG A 439 -4.74 20.38 -23.01
C ARG A 439 -5.88 21.33 -23.34
N ASN A 440 -6.45 22.01 -22.33
CA ASN A 440 -7.32 23.16 -22.58
C ASN A 440 -6.49 24.38 -23.04
N SER A 441 -6.09 24.38 -24.30
CA SER A 441 -5.19 25.38 -24.87
C SER A 441 -5.79 26.79 -24.91
N ASN A 442 -7.10 26.90 -25.14
CA ASN A 442 -7.82 28.19 -25.23
C ASN A 442 -7.66 29.03 -23.96
N PHE A 443 -7.66 28.38 -22.79
CA PHE A 443 -7.43 29.08 -21.52
C PHE A 443 -6.06 29.75 -21.48
N TYR A 444 -5.00 29.02 -21.82
CA TYR A 444 -3.62 29.53 -21.78
C TYR A 444 -3.37 30.55 -22.89
N GLN A 445 -3.87 30.31 -24.10
CA GLN A 445 -3.79 31.29 -25.18
C GLN A 445 -4.38 32.63 -24.74
N ASN A 446 -5.60 32.64 -24.20
CA ASN A 446 -6.23 33.89 -23.75
C ASN A 446 -5.44 34.58 -22.62
N VAL A 447 -4.97 33.83 -21.62
CA VAL A 447 -4.27 34.39 -20.45
C VAL A 447 -2.89 34.96 -20.83
N PHE A 448 -2.16 34.34 -21.75
CA PHE A 448 -0.80 34.76 -22.11
C PHE A 448 -0.74 35.69 -23.32
N ILE A 449 -1.66 35.57 -24.29
CA ILE A 449 -1.67 36.41 -25.49
C ILE A 449 -2.28 37.79 -25.19
N MET A 450 -3.34 37.88 -24.39
CA MET A 450 -4.00 39.17 -24.10
C MET A 450 -3.05 40.23 -23.51
N PRO A 451 -2.20 39.92 -22.49
CA PRO A 451 -1.23 40.88 -21.97
C PRO A 451 -0.17 41.29 -23.00
N ILE A 452 0.25 40.38 -23.87
CA ILE A 452 1.21 40.66 -24.94
C ILE A 452 0.65 41.72 -25.89
N VAL A 453 -0.55 41.47 -26.42
CA VAL A 453 -1.22 42.38 -27.36
C VAL A 453 -1.47 43.75 -26.72
N ALA A 454 -1.93 43.77 -25.45
CA ALA A 454 -2.09 45.01 -24.70
C ALA A 454 -0.76 45.78 -24.55
N CYS A 455 0.34 45.09 -24.23
CA CYS A 455 1.66 45.70 -24.12
C CYS A 455 2.17 46.26 -25.45
N GLN A 456 1.94 45.56 -26.57
CA GLN A 456 2.27 46.08 -27.91
C GLN A 456 1.50 47.35 -28.22
N ILE A 457 0.19 47.40 -27.95
CA ILE A 457 -0.64 48.60 -28.12
C ILE A 457 -0.11 49.76 -27.28
N LEU A 458 0.26 49.52 -26.02
CA LEU A 458 0.84 50.55 -25.15
C LEU A 458 2.23 51.01 -25.64
N LEU A 459 3.05 50.11 -26.18
CA LEU A 459 4.34 50.48 -26.80
C LEU A 459 4.14 51.32 -28.06
N ILE A 460 3.16 50.99 -28.91
CA ILE A 460 2.78 51.81 -30.08
C ILE A 460 2.31 53.19 -29.60
N LEU A 461 1.42 53.25 -28.59
CA LEU A 461 0.93 54.50 -27.99
C LEU A 461 2.06 55.35 -27.38
N SER A 462 3.14 54.72 -26.91
CA SER A 462 4.30 55.43 -26.35
C SER A 462 4.96 56.39 -27.36
N PHE A 463 4.86 56.11 -28.67
CA PHE A 463 5.41 56.99 -29.72
C PHE A 463 4.61 58.27 -29.92
N LEU A 464 3.34 58.30 -29.49
CA LEU A 464 2.47 59.48 -29.51
C LEU A 464 2.71 60.39 -28.29
N LEU A 465 3.30 59.85 -27.22
CA LEU A 465 3.60 60.56 -25.99
C LEU A 465 4.95 61.28 -26.05
N ARG A 466 5.05 62.41 -25.34
CA ARG A 466 6.27 63.24 -25.23
C ARG A 466 6.70 63.42 -23.78
N GLY A 467 7.99 63.72 -23.59
CA GLY A 467 8.59 63.98 -22.27
C GLY A 467 8.57 62.76 -21.34
N TYR A 468 8.60 63.00 -20.03
CA TYR A 468 8.74 61.97 -19.01
C TYR A 468 7.64 60.90 -19.01
N ARG A 469 6.42 61.27 -19.46
CA ARG A 469 5.26 60.36 -19.53
C ARG A 469 5.50 59.16 -20.45
N ARG A 470 6.27 59.35 -21.53
CA ARG A 470 6.66 58.26 -22.45
C ARG A 470 7.56 57.24 -21.76
N GLY A 471 8.60 57.70 -21.07
CA GLY A 471 9.52 56.83 -20.33
C GLY A 471 8.80 56.05 -19.22
N GLY A 472 7.90 56.72 -18.49
CA GLY A 472 7.06 56.07 -17.48
C GLY A 472 6.20 54.94 -18.05
N LEU A 473 5.51 55.18 -19.17
CA LEU A 473 4.70 54.15 -19.83
C LEU A 473 5.53 52.94 -20.28
N ILE A 474 6.69 53.17 -20.89
CA ILE A 474 7.58 52.09 -21.36
C ILE A 474 8.08 51.26 -20.17
N LEU A 475 8.45 51.90 -19.05
CA LEU A 475 8.88 51.17 -17.85
C LEU A 475 7.76 50.32 -17.25
N VAL A 476 6.51 50.83 -17.23
CA VAL A 476 5.34 50.05 -16.80
C VAL A 476 5.13 48.83 -17.71
N VAL A 477 5.25 49.00 -19.03
CA VAL A 477 5.14 47.87 -19.98
C VAL A 477 6.24 46.84 -19.74
N VAL A 478 7.50 47.26 -19.56
CA VAL A 478 8.61 46.35 -19.25
C VAL A 478 8.32 45.57 -17.96
N LEU A 479 7.81 46.22 -16.93
CA LEU A 479 7.43 45.55 -15.67
C LEU A 479 6.34 44.49 -15.91
N ILE A 480 5.28 44.81 -16.64
CA ILE A 480 4.20 43.87 -16.96
C ILE A 480 4.74 42.67 -17.76
N LEU A 481 5.61 42.91 -18.74
CA LEU A 481 6.23 41.86 -19.54
C LEU A 481 7.15 40.96 -18.70
N MET A 482 7.92 41.53 -17.77
CA MET A 482 8.77 40.76 -16.85
C MET A 482 7.94 39.90 -15.89
N LEU A 483 6.82 40.42 -15.38
CA LEU A 483 5.88 39.66 -14.56
C LEU A 483 5.23 38.52 -15.37
N GLY A 484 4.84 38.79 -16.62
CA GLY A 484 4.31 37.78 -17.54
C GLY A 484 5.35 36.68 -17.84
N LEU A 485 6.61 37.06 -18.04
CA LEU A 485 7.72 36.13 -18.24
C LEU A 485 7.98 35.24 -17.02
N MET A 486 7.87 35.79 -15.81
CA MET A 486 7.96 35.00 -14.57
C MET A 486 6.76 34.07 -14.38
N PHE A 487 5.58 34.47 -14.86
CA PHE A 487 4.38 33.65 -14.78
C PHE A 487 4.41 32.48 -15.77
N ILE A 488 4.86 32.70 -17.01
CA ILE A 488 4.94 31.65 -18.03
C ILE A 488 5.98 30.57 -17.66
N THR A 489 7.10 30.92 -17.05
CA THR A 489 8.14 29.93 -16.65
C THR A 489 7.64 28.93 -15.60
N LYS A 490 6.57 29.25 -14.89
CA LYS A 490 5.90 28.33 -13.95
C LYS A 490 5.04 27.27 -14.65
N HIS A 491 4.48 27.59 -15.81
CA HIS A 491 3.49 26.75 -16.51
C HIS A 491 4.01 26.11 -17.81
N ALA A 492 5.03 26.72 -18.43
CA ALA A 492 5.65 26.22 -19.65
C ALA A 492 6.56 25.01 -19.39
N PRO A 493 6.81 24.19 -20.44
CA PRO A 493 7.80 23.12 -20.38
C PRO A 493 9.18 23.64 -20.02
N SER A 494 9.91 22.89 -19.18
CA SER A 494 11.35 23.09 -18.98
C SER A 494 12.20 22.35 -20.03
N ALA A 495 11.60 21.41 -20.78
CA ALA A 495 12.32 20.57 -21.74
C ALA A 495 12.70 21.31 -23.04
N TYR A 496 11.95 22.36 -23.40
CA TYR A 496 12.18 23.17 -24.60
C TYR A 496 11.61 24.58 -24.40
N VAL A 497 11.93 25.51 -25.31
CA VAL A 497 11.47 26.90 -25.27
C VAL A 497 10.26 27.05 -26.21
N PRO A 498 9.04 27.35 -25.71
CA PRO A 498 7.86 27.54 -26.55
C PRO A 498 7.87 28.84 -27.36
N ASP A 499 7.10 28.89 -28.45
CA ASP A 499 7.00 30.08 -29.33
C ASP A 499 6.51 31.34 -28.61
N ILE A 500 5.53 31.20 -27.71
CA ILE A 500 5.02 32.32 -26.90
C ILE A 500 6.13 32.92 -26.02
N LEU A 501 7.08 32.10 -25.56
CA LEU A 501 8.22 32.58 -24.76
C LEU A 501 9.18 33.40 -25.63
N TYR A 502 9.41 33.00 -26.88
CA TYR A 502 10.15 33.83 -27.84
C TYR A 502 9.43 35.16 -28.09
N ALA A 503 8.10 35.18 -28.20
CA ALA A 503 7.33 36.42 -28.36
C ALA A 503 7.57 37.40 -27.20
N TYR A 504 7.48 36.94 -25.94
CA TYR A 504 7.81 37.77 -24.77
C TYR A 504 9.24 38.31 -24.83
N GLN A 505 10.22 37.47 -25.17
CA GLN A 505 11.62 37.89 -25.27
C GLN A 505 11.82 38.97 -26.35
N HIS A 506 11.22 38.80 -27.53
CA HIS A 506 11.30 39.78 -28.61
C HIS A 506 10.67 41.11 -28.22
N ILE A 507 9.50 41.09 -27.58
CA ILE A 507 8.81 42.32 -27.17
C ILE A 507 9.57 43.05 -26.06
N ILE A 508 10.19 42.34 -25.12
CA ILE A 508 11.07 42.97 -24.11
C ILE A 508 12.29 43.62 -24.77
N ARG A 509 12.91 42.97 -25.76
CA ARG A 509 14.03 43.56 -26.53
C ARG A 509 13.59 44.82 -27.28
N VAL A 510 12.39 44.81 -27.87
CA VAL A 510 11.80 45.98 -28.52
C VAL A 510 11.53 47.08 -27.49
N ALA A 511 10.93 46.78 -26.34
CA ALA A 511 10.66 47.75 -25.29
C ALA A 511 11.95 48.40 -24.74
N ALA A 512 13.03 47.62 -24.56
CA ALA A 512 14.34 48.14 -24.20
C ALA A 512 14.91 49.09 -25.28
N THR A 513 14.77 48.72 -26.55
CA THR A 513 15.15 49.57 -27.70
C THR A 513 14.34 50.87 -27.73
N CYS A 514 13.03 50.81 -27.45
CA CYS A 514 12.17 51.99 -27.31
C CYS A 514 12.60 52.90 -26.17
N TYR A 515 13.06 52.33 -25.05
CA TYR A 515 13.54 53.10 -23.90
C TYR A 515 14.88 53.79 -24.19
N ILE A 516 15.82 53.09 -24.84
CA ILE A 516 17.08 53.69 -25.31
C ILE A 516 16.78 54.82 -26.30
N LEU A 517 15.89 54.59 -27.27
CA LEU A 517 15.44 55.62 -28.19
C LEU A 517 14.83 56.82 -27.45
N HIS A 518 14.04 56.58 -26.41
CA HIS A 518 13.46 57.65 -25.60
C HIS A 518 14.54 58.52 -24.92
N ILE A 519 15.59 57.90 -24.36
CA ILE A 519 16.74 58.61 -23.79
C ILE A 519 17.42 59.46 -24.86
N VAL A 520 17.66 58.88 -26.04
CA VAL A 520 18.30 59.57 -27.18
C VAL A 520 17.46 60.77 -27.64
N ILE A 521 16.13 60.63 -27.71
CA ILE A 521 15.22 61.73 -28.07
C ILE A 521 15.23 62.83 -27.01
N ILE A 522 15.12 62.49 -25.71
CA ILE A 522 15.20 63.47 -24.62
C ILE A 522 16.55 64.20 -24.63
N TRP A 523 17.64 63.45 -24.85
CA TRP A 523 18.98 64.03 -24.93
C TRP A 523 19.09 65.03 -26.08
N MET A 524 18.57 64.69 -27.27
CA MET A 524 18.52 65.61 -28.42
C MET A 524 17.61 66.82 -28.18
N GLU A 525 16.52 66.68 -27.43
CA GLU A 525 15.59 67.79 -27.12
C GLU A 525 16.16 68.75 -26.05
N LEU A 526 16.78 68.23 -24.99
CA LEU A 526 17.30 69.02 -23.87
C LEU A 526 18.72 69.55 -24.09
N TYR A 527 19.57 68.75 -24.75
CA TYR A 527 20.99 69.05 -24.97
C TYR A 527 21.35 68.90 -26.45
N PRO A 528 20.74 69.71 -27.35
CA PRO A 528 21.03 69.62 -28.78
C PRO A 528 22.53 69.87 -29.04
N PRO A 529 23.19 69.04 -29.88
CA PRO A 529 24.59 69.24 -30.22
C PRO A 529 24.83 70.64 -30.79
N LYS A 530 25.85 71.33 -30.28
CA LYS A 530 26.24 72.67 -30.77
C LYS A 530 26.82 72.66 -32.20
N ILE A 531 27.16 71.49 -32.70
CA ILE A 531 27.71 71.28 -34.05
C ILE A 531 26.58 71.40 -35.06
N LYS A 532 26.79 72.21 -36.11
CA LYS A 532 25.85 72.29 -37.24
C LYS A 532 25.79 70.93 -37.95
N PRO A 533 24.60 70.42 -38.29
CA PRO A 533 24.47 69.16 -39.02
C PRO A 533 25.18 69.26 -40.38
N CYS A 534 25.74 68.14 -40.84
CA CYS A 534 26.36 68.08 -42.16
C CYS A 534 25.33 68.35 -43.27
N ASN A 535 25.78 68.91 -44.40
CA ASN A 535 24.91 69.28 -45.52
C ASN A 535 24.10 68.11 -46.10
N TRP A 536 24.61 66.88 -46.04
CA TRP A 536 23.88 65.69 -46.48
C TRP A 536 22.69 65.37 -45.58
N LEU A 537 22.82 65.58 -44.26
CA LEU A 537 21.75 65.35 -43.29
C LEU A 537 20.60 66.36 -43.47
N LEU A 538 20.93 67.62 -43.75
CA LEU A 538 19.95 68.67 -44.08
C LEU A 538 19.17 68.35 -45.37
N LYS A 539 19.83 67.78 -46.39
CA LYS A 539 19.15 67.30 -47.61
C LYS A 539 18.17 66.17 -47.32
N ILE A 540 18.53 65.24 -46.43
CA ILE A 540 17.63 64.15 -46.01
C ILE A 540 16.42 64.70 -45.23
N LEU A 541 16.65 65.65 -44.32
CA LEU A 541 15.60 66.30 -43.51
C LEU A 541 14.56 67.05 -44.35
N THR A 542 14.98 67.57 -45.50
CA THR A 542 14.13 68.36 -46.42
C THR A 542 13.52 67.54 -47.55
N TYR A 543 13.87 66.26 -47.66
CA TYR A 543 13.39 65.39 -48.73
C TYR A 543 11.92 64.98 -48.52
N SER A 544 11.01 65.62 -49.26
CA SER A 544 9.56 65.49 -49.09
C SER A 544 9.02 64.06 -49.23
N PRO A 545 9.52 63.20 -50.14
CA PRO A 545 9.04 61.80 -50.24
C PRO A 545 9.34 60.97 -48.99
N LEU A 546 10.50 61.17 -48.36
CA LEU A 546 10.84 60.48 -47.11
C LEU A 546 9.99 60.99 -45.95
N ARG A 547 9.69 62.29 -45.90
CA ARG A 547 8.78 62.85 -44.90
C ARG A 547 7.36 62.28 -45.02
N LEU A 548 6.87 62.11 -46.25
CA LEU A 548 5.58 61.48 -46.53
C LEU A 548 5.57 60.00 -46.11
N MET A 549 6.62 59.24 -46.47
CA MET A 549 6.81 57.83 -46.05
C MET A 549 6.81 57.67 -44.53
N LEU A 550 7.41 58.63 -43.80
CA LEU A 550 7.49 58.64 -42.34
C LEU A 550 6.24 59.24 -41.66
N CYS A 551 5.15 59.45 -42.40
CA CYS A 551 3.90 60.05 -41.92
C CYS A 551 4.10 61.41 -41.22
N MET A 552 5.09 62.19 -41.65
CA MET A 552 5.31 63.56 -41.17
C MET A 552 4.65 64.58 -42.10
N ARG A 553 4.42 65.79 -41.58
CA ARG A 553 3.91 66.92 -42.37
C ARG A 553 4.84 67.19 -43.56
N LEU A 554 4.28 67.50 -44.73
CA LEU A 554 5.08 67.91 -45.90
C LEU A 554 5.79 69.24 -45.60
N SER A 555 7.00 69.39 -46.13
CA SER A 555 7.85 70.55 -45.90
C SER A 555 7.24 71.83 -46.49
N ASP A 556 6.56 72.62 -45.66
CA ASP A 556 6.12 73.98 -45.97
C ASP A 556 7.23 75.01 -45.68
N ALA A 557 7.11 76.26 -46.18
CA ALA A 557 8.11 77.31 -45.98
C ALA A 557 8.44 77.61 -44.50
N ARG A 558 7.48 77.45 -43.57
CA ARG A 558 7.70 77.60 -42.12
C ARG A 558 8.54 76.47 -41.55
N GLU A 559 8.38 75.27 -42.08
CA GLU A 559 9.08 74.08 -41.60
C GLU A 559 10.52 74.03 -42.13
N TYR A 560 10.78 74.63 -43.29
CA TYR A 560 12.15 74.89 -43.77
C TYR A 560 12.93 75.83 -42.83
N ILE A 561 12.26 76.83 -42.25
CA ILE A 561 12.85 77.76 -41.26
C ILE A 561 13.09 77.03 -39.93
N ASP A 562 12.16 76.17 -39.49
CA ASP A 562 12.32 75.35 -38.28
C ASP A 562 13.48 74.33 -38.42
N VAL A 563 13.65 73.72 -39.60
CA VAL A 563 14.78 72.81 -39.89
C VAL A 563 16.12 73.54 -39.85
N GLN A 564 16.18 74.81 -40.26
CA GLN A 564 17.41 75.61 -40.19
C GLN A 564 17.72 76.13 -38.78
N THR A 565 16.69 76.38 -37.96
CA THR A 565 16.85 76.93 -36.59
C THR A 565 17.05 75.85 -35.53
N GLN A 566 16.38 74.70 -35.64
CA GLN A 566 16.48 73.57 -34.70
C GLN A 566 16.61 72.20 -35.40
N PRO A 567 17.69 71.95 -36.16
CA PRO A 567 17.83 70.74 -36.99
C PRO A 567 17.78 69.43 -36.19
N TRP A 568 18.41 69.39 -35.02
CA TRP A 568 18.50 68.19 -34.18
C TRP A 568 17.14 67.74 -33.63
N ARG A 569 16.20 68.68 -33.44
CA ARG A 569 14.84 68.39 -33.01
C ARG A 569 14.03 67.75 -34.12
N GLU A 570 14.24 68.18 -35.37
CA GLU A 570 13.64 67.55 -36.54
C GLU A 570 14.22 66.15 -36.80
N VAL A 571 15.53 65.97 -36.61
CA VAL A 571 16.17 64.63 -36.64
C VAL A 571 15.53 63.70 -35.60
N ALA A 572 15.28 64.18 -34.37
CA ALA A 572 14.62 63.40 -33.33
C ALA A 572 13.20 62.96 -33.73
N LYS A 573 12.43 63.83 -34.38
CA LYS A 573 11.09 63.51 -34.91
C LYS A 573 11.16 62.48 -36.04
N MET A 574 12.07 62.66 -37.00
CA MET A 574 12.27 61.69 -38.09
C MET A 574 12.66 60.31 -37.56
N LEU A 575 13.60 60.27 -36.60
CA LEU A 575 14.04 59.03 -35.97
C LEU A 575 12.89 58.34 -35.22
N ASN A 576 12.06 59.10 -34.50
CA ASN A 576 10.89 58.58 -33.80
C ASN A 576 9.87 57.94 -34.77
N SER A 577 9.56 58.61 -35.88
CA SER A 577 8.65 58.09 -36.92
C SER A 577 9.23 56.88 -37.65
N PHE A 578 10.54 56.87 -37.93
CA PHE A 578 11.20 55.74 -38.58
C PHE A 578 11.17 54.48 -37.71
N VAL A 579 11.54 54.62 -36.44
CA VAL A 579 11.53 53.48 -35.50
C VAL A 579 10.09 53.02 -35.22
N PHE A 580 9.12 53.92 -35.20
CA PHE A 580 7.70 53.58 -35.12
C PHE A 580 7.27 52.62 -36.25
N LEU A 581 7.62 52.91 -37.51
CA LEU A 581 7.27 52.05 -38.64
C LEU A 581 7.94 50.67 -38.54
N ILE A 582 9.23 50.63 -38.20
CA ILE A 582 9.96 49.37 -38.01
C ILE A 582 9.31 48.52 -36.93
N ILE A 583 8.95 49.11 -35.78
CA ILE A 583 8.37 48.36 -34.67
C ILE A 583 6.99 47.81 -35.01
N ASN A 584 6.17 48.55 -35.75
CA ASN A 584 4.87 48.02 -36.21
C ASN A 584 5.07 46.80 -37.13
N ILE A 585 6.04 46.85 -38.05
CA ILE A 585 6.38 45.68 -38.89
C ILE A 585 6.85 44.50 -38.03
N VAL A 586 7.72 44.76 -37.04
CA VAL A 586 8.21 43.72 -36.13
C VAL A 586 7.08 43.11 -35.30
N PHE A 587 6.13 43.91 -34.79
CA PHE A 587 4.98 43.39 -34.04
C PHE A 587 4.07 42.53 -34.91
N ILE A 588 3.77 42.97 -36.15
CA ILE A 588 2.99 42.15 -37.09
C ILE A 588 3.70 40.81 -37.35
N LEU A 589 5.02 40.80 -37.54
CA LEU A 589 5.78 39.57 -37.74
C LEU A 589 5.76 38.66 -36.50
N VAL A 590 5.89 39.22 -35.30
CA VAL A 590 5.80 38.47 -34.04
C VAL A 590 4.40 37.85 -33.89
N ASP A 591 3.35 38.61 -34.17
CA ASP A 591 1.97 38.14 -34.01
C ASP A 591 1.60 37.04 -35.01
N VAL A 592 2.11 37.12 -36.23
CA VAL A 592 1.84 36.10 -37.27
C VAL A 592 2.64 34.83 -37.06
N ILE A 593 3.90 34.94 -36.60
CA ILE A 593 4.83 33.80 -36.54
C ILE A 593 4.81 33.12 -35.16
N LEU A 594 4.76 33.89 -34.07
CA LEU A 594 5.04 33.40 -32.72
C LEU A 594 3.81 33.32 -31.82
N LEU A 595 2.72 34.01 -32.16
CA LEU A 595 1.45 33.88 -31.45
C LEU A 595 0.58 32.87 -32.21
N PRO A 596 0.42 31.64 -31.70
CA PRO A 596 -0.40 30.65 -32.37
C PRO A 596 -1.84 31.18 -32.47
N GLN A 597 -2.37 31.26 -33.69
CA GLN A 597 -3.78 31.51 -33.90
C GLN A 597 -4.59 30.33 -33.35
N ALA A 598 -5.72 30.64 -32.71
CA ALA A 598 -6.65 29.65 -32.17
C ALA A 598 -7.22 28.75 -33.27
#